data_AF-A0A0M7B4G9-F1
#
_entry.id   AF-A0A0M7B4G9-F1
#
_cell.length_a   1.000
_cell.length_b   1.000
_cell.length_c   1.000
_cell.angle_alpha   90.00
_cell.angle_beta   90.00
_cell.angle_gamma   90.00
#
_symmetry.space_group_name_H-M   'P 1'
#
loop_
_entity.id
_entity.type
_entity.pdbx_description
1 polymer ?
#
loop_
_entity_poly.entity_id
_entity_poly.type
_entity_poly.pdbx_seq_one_letter_code
_entity_poly.pdbx_strand_id
1 'polypeptide(L)' 'MLPGAIVGWDLTAALALGDALGVPPAAAAELLPLIEAVMVSKLNEQMEVSHGRETR' A
#
# COMPACT_ATOMS: atom_id res chain seq x y z
N MET A 1 -9.45 10.07 -11.28
CA MET A 1 -9.42 9.32 -10.02
C MET A 1 -10.77 8.65 -9.85
N LEU A 2 -10.81 7.33 -9.69
CA LEU A 2 -12.04 6.58 -9.47
C LEU A 2 -12.48 6.72 -8.00
N PRO A 3 -13.79 6.84 -7.69
CA PRO A 3 -14.27 6.81 -6.32
C PRO A 3 -13.81 5.53 -5.61
N GLY A 4 -13.15 5.66 -4.45
CA GLY A 4 -12.65 4.52 -3.66
C GLY A 4 -11.26 4.01 -4.04
N ALA A 5 -10.56 4.61 -5.02
CA ALA A 5 -9.19 4.23 -5.34
C ALA A 5 -8.24 4.50 -4.16
N ILE A 6 -7.44 3.50 -3.78
CA ILE A 6 -6.35 3.66 -2.83
C ILE A 6 -5.23 4.44 -3.52
N VAL A 7 -4.75 5.51 -2.90
CA VAL A 7 -3.68 6.37 -3.47
C VAL A 7 -2.35 6.16 -2.75
N GLY A 8 -2.40 5.72 -1.50
CA GLY A 8 -1.23 5.49 -0.64
C GLY A 8 -1.66 5.07 0.76
N TRP A 9 -0.67 4.83 1.61
CA TRP A 9 -0.81 4.52 3.03
C TRP A 9 0.18 5.37 3.83
N ASP A 10 0.01 5.42 5.16
CA ASP A 10 0.83 6.28 5.99
C ASP A 10 2.27 5.74 6.10
N LEU A 11 3.19 6.35 5.35
CA LEU A 11 4.61 5.99 5.35
C LEU A 11 5.29 6.27 6.70
N THR A 12 4.77 7.18 7.52
CA THR A 12 5.32 7.46 8.86
C THR A 12 4.98 6.31 9.81
N ALA A 13 3.73 5.85 9.79
CA ALA A 13 3.29 4.67 10.53
C ALA A 13 4.03 3.42 10.05
N ALA A 14 4.26 3.30 8.74
CA ALA A 14 5.04 2.22 8.15
C ALA A 14 6.50 2.20 8.64
N LEU A 15 7.14 3.37 8.69
CA LEU A 15 8.50 3.54 9.22
C LEU A 15 8.57 3.19 10.70
N ALA A 16 7.62 3.66 11.51
CA ALA A 16 7.54 3.33 12.93
C ALA A 16 7.33 1.82 13.16
N LEU A 17 6.52 1.17 12.33
CA LEU A 17 6.36 -0.29 12.36
C LEU A 17 7.67 -1.00 11.97
N GLY A 18 8.36 -0.53 10.93
CA GLY A 18 9.66 -1.09 10.52
C GLY A 18 10.69 -1.01 11.65
N ASP A 19 10.79 0.13 12.32
CA ASP A 19 11.66 0.32 13.49
C ASP A 19 11.30 -0.64 14.63
N ALA A 20 10.00 -0.77 14.96
CA ALA A 20 9.53 -1.69 15.99
C ALA A 20 9.81 -3.17 15.67
N LEU A 21 9.89 -3.54 14.40
CA LEU A 21 10.26 -4.88 13.93
C LEU A 21 11.79 -5.09 13.84
N GLY A 22 12.59 -4.07 14.15
CA GLY A 22 14.05 -4.12 14.09
C GLY A 22 14.63 -3.97 12.68
N VAL A 23 13.84 -3.45 11.72
CA VAL A 23 14.34 -3.12 10.39
C VAL A 23 15.18 -1.85 10.47
N PRO A 24 16.40 -1.82 9.90
CA PRO A 24 17.20 -0.60 9.88
C PRO A 24 16.43 0.57 9.23
N PRO A 25 16.34 1.75 9.89
CA PRO A 25 15.52 2.85 9.39
C PRO A 25 15.86 3.31 7.97
N ALA A 26 17.15 3.30 7.61
CA ALA A 26 17.59 3.62 6.25
C ALA A 26 17.08 2.58 5.23
N ALA A 27 17.12 1.30 5.57
CA ALA A 27 16.60 0.25 4.68
C ALA A 27 15.07 0.36 4.54
N ALA A 28 14.36 0.65 5.64
CA ALA A 28 12.92 0.86 5.61
C ALA A 28 12.55 2.08 4.72
N ALA A 29 13.24 3.21 4.87
CA ALA A 29 12.97 4.42 4.09
C ALA A 29 13.18 4.22 2.57
N GLU A 30 14.16 3.42 2.17
CA GLU A 30 14.42 3.12 0.76
C GLU A 30 13.41 2.12 0.17
N LEU A 31 12.99 1.12 0.95
CA LEU A 31 12.14 0.02 0.46
C LEU A 31 10.64 0.34 0.53
N LEU A 32 10.21 1.11 1.54
CA LEU A 32 8.79 1.40 1.78
C LEU A 32 8.08 2.08 0.60
N PRO A 33 8.67 3.05 -0.13
CA PRO A 33 8.03 3.63 -1.30
C PRO A 33 7.73 2.61 -2.40
N LEU A 34 8.62 1.62 -2.61
CA LEU A 34 8.41 0.57 -3.59
C LEU A 34 7.29 -0.39 -3.15
N ILE A 35 7.27 -0.73 -1.86
CA ILE A 35 6.22 -1.57 -1.25
C ILE A 35 4.86 -0.89 -1.38
N GLU A 36 4.78 0.43 -1.14
CA GLU A 36 3.58 1.23 -1.35
C GLU A 36 3.07 1.11 -2.77
N ALA A 37 3.93 1.35 -3.76
CA ALA A 37 3.52 1.32 -5.17
C ALA A 37 2.91 -0.04 -5.54
N VAL A 38 3.53 -1.14 -5.10
CA VAL A 38 3.02 -2.49 -5.37
C VAL A 38 1.71 -2.74 -4.63
N MET A 39 1.63 -2.39 -3.35
CA MET A 39 0.42 -2.61 -2.54
C MET A 39 -0.76 -1.80 -3.07
N VAL A 40 -0.57 -0.53 -3.41
CA VAL A 40 -1.59 0.35 -4.02
C VAL A 40 -2.08 -0.23 -5.34
N SER A 41 -1.19 -0.68 -6.22
CA SER A 41 -1.59 -1.33 -7.48
C SER A 41 -2.46 -2.56 -7.20
N LYS A 42 -2.01 -3.43 -6.29
CA LYS A 42 -2.67 -4.70 -6.00
C LYS A 42 -4.03 -4.52 -5.33
N LEU A 43 -4.17 -3.60 -4.38
CA LEU A 43 -5.45 -3.35 -3.73
C LEU A 43 -6.46 -2.74 -4.71
N ASN A 44 -6.04 -1.80 -5.56
CA ASN A 44 -6.93 -1.24 -6.57
C ASN A 44 -7.37 -2.31 -7.59
N GLU A 45 -6.45 -3.18 -8.06
CA GLU A 45 -6.79 -4.33 -8.90
C GLU A 45 -7.84 -5.25 -8.22
N GLN A 46 -7.66 -5.57 -6.94
CA GLN A 46 -8.61 -6.40 -6.19
C GLN A 46 -9.98 -5.75 -6.00
N MET A 47 -10.01 -4.44 -5.78
CA MET A 47 -11.26 -3.67 -5.69
C MET A 47 -11.99 -3.70 -7.04
N GLU A 48 -11.30 -3.49 -8.15
CA GLU A 48 -11.91 -3.57 -9.48
C GLU A 48 -12.51 -4.96 -9.76
N VAL A 49 -11.78 -6.04 -9.46
CA VAL A 49 -12.26 -7.42 -9.62
C VAL A 49 -13.47 -7.73 -8.72
N SER A 50 -13.55 -7.12 -7.54
CA SER A 50 -14.67 -7.34 -6.60
C SER A 50 -15.93 -6.60 -7.05
N HIS A 51 -15.81 -5.34 -7.48
CA HIS A 51 -16.94 -4.57 -8.03
C HIS A 51 -17.45 -5.16 -9.36
N GLY A 52 -16.57 -5.73 -10.19
CA GLY A 52 -16.98 -6.43 -11.42
C GLY A 52 -17.75 -7.73 -11.19
N ARG A 53 -17.65 -8.33 -9.99
CA ARG A 53 -18.47 -9.49 -9.58
C ARG A 53 -19.84 -9.11 -9.02
N GLU A 54 -19.98 -7.91 -8.47
CA GLU A 54 -21.24 -7.42 -7.89
C GLU A 54 -22.20 -6.86 -8.95
N THR A 55 -21.66 -6.47 -10.11
CA THR A 55 -22.41 -5.90 -11.24
C THR A 55 -22.81 -6.93 -12.30
N ARG A 56 -22.62 -8.24 -12.04
CA ARG A 56 -22.95 -9.34 -12.95
C ARG A 56 -23.94 -10.32 -12.32
#